data_AF-A0A9P4TQX7-F1
#
_entry.id   AF-A0A9P4TQX7-F1
#
_cell.length_a   1.000
_cell.length_b   1.000
_cell.length_c   1.000
_cell.angle_alpha   90.00
_cell.angle_beta   90.00
_cell.angle_gamma   90.00
#
_symmetry.space_group_name_H-M   'P 1'
#
loop_
_entity.id
_entity.type
_entity.pdbx_description
1 polymer ?
#
loop_
_entity_poly.entity_id
_entity_poly.type
_entity_poly.pdbx_seq_one_letter_code
_entity_poly.pdbx_strand_id
1 'polypeptide(L)'
;MDEYDEAVLFTYSLLESRLERLEYLLGGSTAQGDEKPQSVPDRVRRIEQSLQQLAGKTALLENVNELLAKHKDVLISKPSTAPDAANPLTPAQKSVLVVERAPSFATTASQLKALNDQHIPDTDGFVKLARLRPRIAEAEQRQLQQALKIAELRRRSGLLVQRDKQVHWVAAGKCWAGYQERLVKGYRTLQREEARRRVERGNEDEA
;
A
#
# COMPACT_ATOMS: atom_id res chain seq x y z
N MET A 1 -18.77 8.49 -31.53
CA MET A 1 -17.83 9.61 -31.41
C MET A 1 -17.56 10.02 -32.82
N ASP A 2 -17.96 11.24 -33.18
CA ASP A 2 -17.83 11.72 -34.54
C ASP A 2 -16.33 11.90 -34.83
N GLU A 3 -15.89 11.64 -36.06
CA GLU A 3 -14.48 11.77 -36.50
C GLU A 3 -13.91 13.18 -36.17
N TYR A 4 -14.79 14.18 -36.14
CA TYR A 4 -14.51 15.54 -35.72
C TYR A 4 -14.16 15.64 -34.23
N ASP A 5 -14.89 14.96 -33.35
CA ASP A 5 -14.63 14.99 -31.91
C ASP A 5 -13.29 14.33 -31.57
N GLU A 6 -12.90 13.28 -32.30
CA GLU A 6 -11.62 12.61 -32.15
C GLU A 6 -10.45 13.49 -32.62
N ALA A 7 -10.60 14.17 -33.76
CA ALA A 7 -9.60 15.13 -34.26
C ALA A 7 -9.43 16.31 -33.28
N VAL A 8 -10.51 16.82 -32.72
CA VAL A 8 -10.50 17.91 -31.73
C VAL A 8 -9.76 17.46 -30.46
N LEU A 9 -10.06 16.28 -29.91
CA LEU A 9 -9.36 15.76 -28.73
C LEU A 9 -7.87 15.51 -28.99
N PHE A 10 -7.50 15.03 -30.19
CA PHE A 10 -6.11 14.83 -30.57
C PHE A 10 -5.34 16.15 -30.62
N THR A 11 -5.91 17.17 -31.27
CA THR A 11 -5.27 18.49 -31.35
C THR A 11 -5.10 19.12 -29.96
N TYR A 12 -6.06 18.96 -29.05
CA TYR A 12 -5.90 19.40 -27.67
C TYR A 12 -4.77 18.69 -26.95
N SER A 13 -4.69 17.36 -27.05
CA SER A 13 -3.60 16.60 -26.41
C SER A 13 -2.22 17.00 -26.95
N LEU A 14 -2.13 17.30 -28.26
CA LEU A 14 -0.91 17.77 -28.88
C LEU A 14 -0.52 19.17 -28.38
N LEU A 15 -1.49 20.08 -28.23
CA LEU A 15 -1.24 21.42 -27.71
C LEU A 15 -0.83 21.39 -26.24
N GLU A 16 -1.50 20.60 -25.40
CA GLU A 16 -1.14 20.41 -23.99
C GLU A 16 0.30 19.89 -23.85
N SER A 17 0.64 18.81 -24.57
CA SER A 17 1.99 18.22 -24.50
C SER A 17 3.10 19.18 -24.97
N ARG A 18 2.82 20.02 -25.98
CA ARG A 18 3.76 21.02 -26.47
C ARG A 18 3.94 22.15 -25.47
N LEU A 19 2.86 22.56 -24.80
CA LEU A 19 2.90 23.62 -23.81
C LEU A 19 3.64 23.16 -22.55
N GLU A 20 3.38 21.95 -22.07
CA GLU A 20 4.13 21.34 -20.96
C GLU A 20 5.63 21.27 -21.26
N ARG A 21 6.00 20.92 -22.50
CA ARG A 21 7.41 20.90 -22.89
C ARG A 21 8.03 22.30 -22.89
N LEU A 22 7.32 23.32 -23.37
CA LEU A 22 7.81 24.70 -23.33
C LEU A 22 7.91 25.21 -21.89
N GLU A 23 6.94 24.91 -21.05
CA GLU A 23 6.97 25.26 -19.63
C GLU A 23 8.11 24.57 -18.89
N TYR A 24 8.35 23.29 -19.14
CA TYR A 24 9.49 22.55 -18.61
C TYR A 24 10.84 23.19 -19.02
N LEU A 25 10.96 23.61 -20.28
CA LEU A 25 12.18 24.24 -20.79
C LEU A 25 12.41 25.65 -20.24
N LEU A 26 11.34 26.42 -20.00
CA LEU A 26 11.43 27.82 -19.55
C LEU A 26 11.41 27.99 -18.02
N GLY A 27 10.78 27.07 -17.30
CA GLY A 27 10.58 27.16 -15.85
C GLY A 27 11.21 26.03 -15.04
N GLY A 28 11.76 24.99 -15.68
CA GLY A 28 12.19 23.77 -15.00
C GLY A 28 11.00 22.92 -14.51
N SER A 29 11.29 21.79 -13.87
CA SER A 29 10.29 20.79 -13.44
C SER A 29 9.14 21.40 -12.61
N THR A 30 8.01 21.66 -13.25
CA THR A 30 6.73 21.89 -12.57
C THR A 30 6.23 20.54 -12.06
N ALA A 31 6.06 20.40 -10.74
CA ALA A 31 5.50 19.20 -10.14
C ALA A 31 4.16 18.89 -10.83
N GLN A 32 4.08 17.73 -11.47
CA GLN A 32 2.85 17.29 -12.12
C GLN A 32 1.75 17.18 -11.05
N GLY A 33 0.84 18.16 -11.07
CA GLY A 33 -0.38 18.13 -10.29
C GLY A 33 -1.28 17.04 -10.84
N ASP A 34 -1.48 16.02 -10.01
CA ASP A 34 -2.35 14.87 -10.21
C ASP A 34 -3.81 15.35 -10.35
N GLU A 35 -4.31 15.64 -11.55
CA GLU A 35 -5.70 16.06 -11.75
C GLU A 35 -6.44 15.31 -12.87
N LYS A 36 -7.47 14.58 -12.42
CA LYS A 36 -8.61 13.91 -13.07
C LYS A 36 -9.08 14.45 -14.44
N PRO A 37 -9.82 13.62 -15.22
CA PRO A 37 -10.31 13.99 -16.55
C PRO A 37 -11.25 15.20 -16.47
N GLN A 38 -10.79 16.32 -17.00
CA GLN A 38 -11.54 17.56 -17.08
C GLN A 38 -12.37 17.63 -18.36
N SER A 39 -13.53 18.28 -18.26
CA SER A 39 -14.40 18.60 -19.40
C SER A 39 -13.64 19.46 -20.42
N VAL A 40 -13.94 19.31 -21.72
CA VAL A 40 -13.31 20.07 -22.81
C VAL A 40 -13.23 21.60 -22.55
N PRO A 41 -14.27 22.30 -22.06
CA PRO A 41 -14.17 23.73 -21.74
C PRO A 41 -13.18 24.06 -20.61
N ASP A 42 -12.99 23.17 -19.65
CA ASP A 42 -12.03 23.39 -18.54
C ASP A 42 -10.58 23.22 -19.03
N ARG A 43 -10.36 22.28 -19.96
CA ARG A 43 -9.06 22.11 -20.64
C ARG A 43 -8.67 23.35 -21.45
N VAL A 44 -9.61 23.94 -22.18
CA VAL A 44 -9.38 25.18 -22.95
C VAL A 44 -8.98 26.33 -22.03
N ARG A 45 -9.66 26.50 -20.89
CA ARG A 45 -9.34 27.55 -19.92
C ARG A 45 -7.95 27.37 -19.30
N ARG A 46 -7.54 26.12 -19.03
CA ARG A 46 -6.17 25.83 -18.56
C ARG A 46 -5.12 26.19 -19.60
N ILE A 47 -5.33 25.79 -20.87
CA ILE A 47 -4.43 26.15 -21.98
C ILE A 47 -4.33 27.66 -22.13
N GLU A 48 -5.43 28.39 -22.00
CA GLU A 48 -5.45 29.85 -22.08
C GLU A 48 -4.66 30.49 -20.93
N GLN A 49 -4.86 30.03 -19.69
CA GLN A 49 -4.12 30.51 -18.52
C GLN A 49 -2.62 30.22 -18.63
N SER A 50 -2.24 29.03 -19.07
CA SER A 50 -0.83 28.66 -19.21
C SER A 50 -0.16 29.40 -20.36
N LEU A 51 -0.87 29.68 -21.46
CA LEU A 51 -0.40 30.57 -22.52
C LEU A 51 -0.20 32.02 -22.03
N GLN A 52 -1.10 32.54 -21.20
CA GLN A 52 -0.94 33.88 -20.59
C GLN A 52 0.27 33.93 -19.64
N GLN A 53 0.48 32.88 -18.85
CA GLN A 53 1.68 32.77 -17.98
C GLN A 53 2.96 32.65 -18.80
N LEU A 54 2.94 31.89 -19.90
CA LEU A 54 4.06 31.75 -20.82
C LEU A 54 4.36 33.07 -21.54
N ALA A 55 3.33 33.83 -21.91
CA ALA A 55 3.44 35.17 -22.47
C ALA A 55 4.08 36.16 -21.49
N GLY A 56 3.92 35.98 -20.17
CA GLY A 56 4.68 36.74 -19.16
C GLY A 56 6.16 36.33 -19.08
N LYS A 57 6.49 35.08 -19.39
CA LYS A 57 7.86 34.53 -19.41
C LYS A 57 8.60 34.80 -20.73
N THR A 58 7.95 35.36 -21.75
CA THR A 58 8.58 35.68 -23.06
C THR A 58 9.69 36.72 -22.97
N ALA A 59 9.72 37.56 -21.93
CA ALA A 59 10.86 38.44 -21.67
C ALA A 59 12.15 37.63 -21.46
N LEU A 60 12.08 36.42 -20.89
CA LEU A 60 13.22 35.50 -20.82
C LEU A 60 13.57 34.92 -22.19
N LEU A 61 12.59 34.65 -23.05
CA LEU A 61 12.84 34.24 -24.43
C LEU A 61 13.53 35.33 -25.24
N GLU A 62 13.15 36.60 -25.03
CA GLU A 62 13.79 37.74 -25.65
C GLU A 62 15.25 37.88 -25.17
N ASN A 63 15.49 37.75 -23.87
CA ASN A 63 16.84 37.71 -23.30
C ASN A 63 17.68 36.53 -23.81
N VAL A 64 17.09 35.34 -23.94
CA VAL A 64 17.76 34.16 -24.49
C VAL A 64 18.03 34.34 -25.99
N ASN A 65 17.12 34.96 -26.74
CA ASN A 65 17.31 35.22 -28.16
C ASN A 65 18.37 36.33 -28.38
N GLU A 66 18.40 37.36 -27.53
CA GLU A 66 19.49 38.34 -27.51
C GLU A 66 20.82 37.68 -27.16
N LEU A 67 20.85 36.80 -26.17
CA LEU A 67 22.06 36.09 -25.77
C LEU A 67 22.53 35.15 -26.89
N LEU A 68 21.60 34.46 -27.55
CA LEU A 68 21.87 33.62 -28.72
C LEU A 68 22.40 34.46 -29.87
N ALA A 69 21.81 35.63 -30.14
CA ALA A 69 22.28 36.54 -31.18
C ALA A 69 23.68 37.11 -30.87
N LYS A 70 23.95 37.46 -29.61
CA LYS A 70 25.24 38.02 -29.14
C LYS A 70 26.34 36.96 -29.03
N HIS A 71 25.99 35.70 -28.75
CA HIS A 71 26.94 34.61 -28.51
C HIS A 71 26.66 33.38 -29.39
N LYS A 72 26.36 33.59 -30.68
CA LYS A 72 26.21 32.49 -31.66
C LYS A 72 27.44 31.58 -31.68
N ASP A 73 28.62 32.15 -31.47
CA ASP A 73 29.90 31.44 -31.55
C ASP A 73 30.15 30.47 -30.38
N VAL A 74 29.52 30.71 -29.23
CA VAL A 74 29.64 29.85 -28.03
C VAL A 74 28.62 28.71 -28.06
N LEU A 75 27.42 28.98 -28.58
CA LEU A 75 26.30 28.04 -28.54
C LEU A 75 26.19 27.18 -29.80
N ILE A 76 26.60 27.71 -30.95
CA ILE A 76 26.70 26.97 -32.20
C ILE A 76 28.17 26.64 -32.40
N SER A 77 28.62 25.53 -31.80
CA SER A 77 29.89 24.93 -32.16
C SER A 77 29.88 24.73 -33.68
N LYS A 78 30.76 25.48 -34.37
CA LYS A 78 30.96 25.36 -35.81
C LYS A 78 31.15 23.85 -36.10
N PRO A 79 30.33 23.22 -36.97
CA PRO A 79 30.52 21.81 -37.26
C PRO A 79 31.95 21.67 -37.78
N SER A 80 32.78 20.96 -37.03
CA SER A 80 34.16 20.77 -37.40
C SER A 80 34.20 19.94 -38.68
N THR A 81 34.41 20.61 -39.81
CA THR A 81 34.63 19.97 -41.13
C THR A 81 36.03 19.37 -41.24
N ALA A 82 36.70 19.07 -40.12
CA ALA A 82 37.92 18.30 -40.09
C ALA A 82 37.61 16.88 -39.60
N PRO A 83 37.82 15.83 -40.41
CA PRO A 83 37.53 14.44 -40.01
C PRO A 83 38.33 13.98 -38.78
N ASP A 84 39.37 14.73 -38.38
CA ASP A 84 40.20 14.44 -37.20
C ASP A 84 39.68 15.03 -35.89
N ALA A 85 38.69 15.93 -35.91
CA ALA A 85 38.15 16.53 -34.68
C ALA A 85 37.12 15.64 -33.96
N ALA A 86 36.66 14.56 -34.59
CA ALA A 86 35.74 13.59 -33.98
C ALA A 86 36.44 12.69 -32.93
N ASN A 87 37.77 12.71 -32.88
CA ASN A 87 38.54 11.92 -31.94
C ASN A 87 39.64 12.79 -31.31
N PRO A 88 39.44 13.33 -30.09
CA PRO A 88 40.40 14.23 -29.45
C PRO A 88 41.73 13.54 -29.06
N LEU A 89 41.89 12.26 -29.38
CA LEU A 89 43.02 11.41 -28.99
C LEU A 89 43.94 11.16 -30.18
N THR A 90 45.23 11.43 -29.98
CA THR A 90 46.29 11.08 -30.93
C THR A 90 46.40 9.55 -31.09
N PRO A 91 46.92 9.03 -32.22
CA PRO A 91 47.04 7.58 -32.43
C PRO A 91 47.88 6.87 -31.36
N ALA A 92 48.88 7.55 -30.80
CA ALA A 92 49.67 7.05 -29.68
C ALA A 92 48.86 6.96 -28.37
N GLN A 93 47.97 7.92 -28.09
CA GLN A 93 47.09 7.85 -26.91
C GLN A 93 46.03 6.74 -27.07
N LYS A 94 45.55 6.50 -28.30
CA LYS A 94 44.63 5.40 -28.57
C LYS A 94 45.27 4.03 -28.32
N SER A 95 46.53 3.82 -28.72
CA SER A 95 47.21 2.55 -28.46
C SER A 95 47.45 2.33 -26.97
N VAL A 96 47.83 3.36 -26.22
CA VAL A 96 47.97 3.29 -24.76
C VAL A 96 46.64 2.92 -24.09
N LEU A 97 45.55 3.57 -24.49
CA LEU A 97 44.21 3.30 -23.94
C LEU A 97 43.73 1.88 -24.28
N VAL A 98 44.00 1.39 -25.50
CA VAL A 98 43.69 0.01 -25.88
C VAL A 98 44.49 -0.98 -25.05
N VAL A 99 45.77 -0.73 -24.80
CA VAL A 99 46.62 -1.59 -23.96
C VAL A 99 46.15 -1.59 -22.51
N GLU A 100 45.78 -0.42 -21.97
CA GLU A 100 45.23 -0.29 -20.61
C GLU A 100 43.89 -1.01 -20.46
N ARG A 101 43.01 -0.91 -21.47
CA ARG A 101 41.66 -1.47 -21.43
C ARG A 101 41.58 -2.93 -21.89
N ALA A 102 42.59 -3.45 -22.61
CA ALA A 102 42.70 -4.83 -23.07
C ALA A 102 42.29 -5.89 -22.03
N PRO A 103 42.81 -5.89 -20.78
CA PRO A 103 42.42 -6.88 -19.78
C PRO A 103 40.95 -6.82 -19.40
N SER A 104 40.33 -5.63 -19.43
CA SER A 104 38.91 -5.47 -19.11
C SER A 104 37.98 -6.03 -20.18
N PHE A 105 38.42 -6.09 -21.43
CA PHE A 105 37.66 -6.74 -22.49
C PHE A 105 37.61 -8.26 -22.29
N ALA A 106 38.73 -8.85 -21.84
CA ALA A 106 38.76 -10.27 -21.50
C ALA A 106 37.86 -10.59 -20.28
N THR A 107 37.86 -9.74 -19.25
CA THR A 107 37.02 -9.94 -18.07
C THR A 107 35.53 -9.75 -18.39
N THR A 108 35.16 -8.72 -19.14
CA THR A 108 33.76 -8.50 -19.55
C THR A 108 33.25 -9.58 -20.52
N ALA A 109 34.09 -10.05 -21.44
CA ALA A 109 33.75 -11.19 -22.30
C ALA A 109 33.53 -12.48 -21.47
N SER A 110 34.37 -12.71 -20.45
CA SER A 110 34.18 -13.83 -19.52
C SER A 110 32.89 -13.71 -18.71
N GLN A 111 32.54 -12.51 -18.23
CA GLN A 111 31.29 -12.24 -17.52
C GLN A 111 30.05 -12.42 -18.41
N LEU A 112 30.11 -11.94 -19.65
CA LEU A 112 29.03 -12.13 -20.62
C LEU A 112 28.86 -13.60 -20.99
N LYS A 113 29.96 -14.33 -21.13
CA LYS A 113 29.91 -15.78 -21.34
C LYS A 113 29.32 -16.50 -20.13
N ALA A 114 29.71 -16.12 -18.92
CA ALA A 114 29.12 -16.66 -17.70
C ALA A 114 27.62 -16.36 -17.59
N LEU A 115 27.17 -15.17 -18.02
CA LEU A 115 25.74 -14.83 -18.11
C LEU A 115 25.01 -15.63 -19.18
N ASN A 116 25.66 -15.90 -20.32
CA ASN A 116 25.09 -16.72 -21.39
C ASN A 116 25.02 -18.21 -21.00
N ASP A 117 25.98 -18.68 -20.19
CA ASP A 117 26.01 -20.04 -19.66
C ASP A 117 24.96 -20.22 -18.53
N GLN A 118 24.55 -19.13 -17.85
CA GLN A 118 23.43 -19.17 -16.91
C GLN A 118 22.12 -19.43 -17.63
N HIS A 119 21.60 -20.64 -17.47
CA HIS A 119 20.28 -20.99 -17.96
C HIS A 119 19.24 -20.23 -17.14
N ILE A 120 18.47 -19.36 -17.81
CA ILE A 120 17.30 -18.72 -17.21
C ILE A 120 16.33 -19.85 -16.83
N PRO A 121 15.89 -19.94 -15.57
CA PRO A 121 14.97 -20.98 -15.14
C PRO A 121 13.68 -20.93 -15.96
N ASP A 122 13.15 -22.11 -16.29
CA ASP A 122 11.97 -22.23 -17.12
C ASP A 122 10.79 -21.44 -16.53
N THR A 123 10.18 -20.62 -17.38
CA THR A 123 9.11 -19.69 -16.99
C THR A 123 7.82 -20.40 -16.58
N ASP A 124 7.68 -21.69 -16.89
CA ASP A 124 6.53 -22.51 -16.52
C ASP A 124 6.26 -22.51 -15.00
N GLY A 125 7.32 -22.48 -14.17
CA GLY A 125 7.19 -22.36 -12.72
C GLY A 125 6.53 -21.04 -12.30
N PHE A 126 6.95 -19.93 -12.88
CA PHE A 126 6.38 -18.61 -12.60
C PHE A 126 4.95 -18.46 -13.13
N VAL A 127 4.64 -19.07 -14.28
CA VAL A 127 3.28 -19.10 -14.84
C VAL A 127 2.36 -19.89 -13.91
N LYS A 128 2.80 -21.03 -13.36
CA LYS A 128 2.04 -21.80 -12.36
C LYS A 128 1.78 -20.99 -11.09
N LEU A 129 2.78 -20.25 -10.59
CA LEU A 129 2.60 -19.36 -9.44
C LEU A 129 1.61 -18.23 -9.72
N ALA A 130 1.68 -17.60 -10.90
CA ALA A 130 0.73 -16.57 -11.30
C ALA A 130 -0.71 -17.11 -11.37
N ARG A 131 -0.89 -18.36 -11.85
CA ARG A 131 -2.20 -19.05 -11.87
C ARG A 131 -2.73 -19.39 -10.48
N LEU A 132 -1.87 -19.57 -9.47
CA LEU A 132 -2.31 -19.88 -8.09
C LEU A 132 -2.79 -18.65 -7.33
N ARG A 133 -2.32 -17.45 -7.69
CA ARG A 133 -2.70 -16.18 -7.04
C ARG A 133 -4.21 -15.98 -6.84
N PRO A 134 -5.09 -16.16 -7.83
CA PRO A 134 -6.54 -16.01 -7.62
C PRO A 134 -7.11 -17.04 -6.62
N ARG A 135 -6.62 -18.29 -6.65
CA ARG A 135 -7.07 -19.34 -5.73
C ARG A 135 -6.69 -19.03 -4.28
N ILE A 136 -5.52 -18.43 -4.07
CA ILE A 136 -5.06 -17.97 -2.76
C ILE A 136 -5.99 -16.84 -2.27
N ALA A 137 -6.27 -15.85 -3.11
CA ALA A 137 -7.18 -14.75 -2.75
C ALA A 137 -8.60 -15.24 -2.40
N GLU A 138 -9.14 -16.21 -3.14
CA GLU A 138 -10.42 -16.84 -2.78
C GLU A 138 -10.38 -17.56 -1.44
N ALA A 139 -9.30 -18.29 -1.15
CA ALA A 139 -9.13 -19.00 0.11
C ALA A 139 -9.04 -18.04 1.29
N GLU A 140 -8.30 -16.93 1.14
CA GLU A 140 -8.22 -15.86 2.14
C GLU A 140 -9.58 -15.23 2.42
N GLN A 141 -10.37 -14.94 1.38
CA GLN A 141 -11.73 -14.43 1.55
C GLN A 141 -12.62 -15.41 2.31
N ARG A 142 -12.56 -16.71 1.98
CA ARG A 142 -13.32 -17.75 2.72
C ARG A 142 -12.87 -17.82 4.18
N GLN A 143 -11.56 -17.75 4.44
CA GLN A 143 -11.01 -17.76 5.80
C GLN A 143 -11.50 -16.55 6.60
N LEU A 144 -11.53 -15.36 6.00
CA LEU A 144 -12.05 -14.15 6.66
C LEU A 144 -13.54 -14.32 7.00
N GLN A 145 -14.36 -14.79 6.06
CA GLN A 145 -15.78 -15.05 6.30
C GLN A 145 -16.00 -16.09 7.42
N GLN A 146 -15.19 -17.15 7.45
CA GLN A 146 -15.25 -18.15 8.51
C GLN A 146 -14.85 -17.57 9.86
N ALA A 147 -13.79 -16.76 9.91
CA ALA A 147 -13.33 -16.12 11.14
C ALA A 147 -14.42 -15.21 11.74
N LEU A 148 -15.11 -14.43 10.91
CA LEU A 148 -16.23 -13.59 11.36
C LEU A 148 -17.38 -14.43 11.92
N LYS A 149 -17.80 -15.49 11.22
CA LYS A 149 -18.84 -16.40 11.70
C LYS A 149 -18.47 -17.07 13.02
N ILE A 150 -17.22 -17.51 13.15
CA ILE A 150 -16.71 -18.12 14.38
C ILE A 150 -16.73 -17.11 15.53
N ALA A 151 -16.33 -15.86 15.29
CA ALA A 151 -16.36 -14.81 16.30
C ALA A 151 -17.79 -14.52 16.77
N GLU A 152 -18.75 -14.43 15.85
CA GLU A 152 -20.16 -14.24 16.17
C GLU A 152 -20.74 -15.42 16.97
N LEU A 153 -20.46 -16.65 16.53
CA LEU A 153 -20.92 -17.86 17.22
C LEU A 153 -20.33 -17.96 18.61
N ARG A 154 -19.03 -17.66 18.79
CA ARG A 154 -18.38 -17.62 20.11
C ARG A 154 -19.00 -16.57 21.02
N ARG A 155 -19.35 -15.39 20.48
CA ARG A 155 -20.04 -14.36 21.26
C ARG A 155 -21.43 -14.84 21.71
N ARG A 156 -22.22 -15.42 20.80
CA ARG A 156 -23.56 -15.93 21.11
C ARG A 156 -23.53 -17.11 22.08
N SER A 157 -22.61 -18.05 21.89
CA SER A 157 -22.45 -19.19 22.80
C SER A 157 -21.97 -18.74 24.17
N GLY A 158 -21.04 -17.78 24.24
CA GLY A 158 -20.58 -17.19 25.49
C GLY A 158 -21.73 -16.58 26.30
N LEU A 159 -22.62 -15.83 25.65
CA LEU A 159 -23.79 -15.25 26.32
C LEU A 159 -24.78 -16.31 26.83
N LEU A 160 -25.03 -17.36 26.04
CA LEU A 160 -25.89 -18.47 26.44
C LEU A 160 -25.33 -19.23 27.64
N VAL A 161 -24.03 -19.56 27.60
CA VAL A 161 -23.33 -20.24 28.71
C VAL A 161 -23.31 -19.36 29.96
N GLN A 162 -23.09 -18.05 29.80
CA GLN A 162 -23.13 -17.13 30.93
C GLN A 162 -24.52 -17.07 31.58
N ARG A 163 -25.58 -16.97 30.76
CA ARG A 163 -26.96 -16.99 31.25
C ARG A 163 -27.28 -18.31 31.96
N ASP A 164 -26.91 -19.43 31.36
CA ASP A 164 -27.11 -20.75 31.94
C ASP A 164 -26.41 -20.90 33.30
N LYS A 165 -25.14 -20.47 33.38
CA LYS A 165 -24.38 -20.43 34.63
C LYS A 165 -25.06 -19.59 35.70
N GLN A 166 -25.54 -18.40 35.34
CA GLN A 166 -26.19 -17.50 36.29
C GLN A 166 -27.53 -18.05 36.80
N VAL A 167 -28.36 -18.56 35.90
CA VAL A 167 -29.71 -19.04 36.24
C VAL A 167 -29.67 -20.42 36.88
N HIS A 168 -29.11 -21.42 36.20
CA HIS A 168 -29.22 -22.80 36.65
C HIS A 168 -28.24 -23.14 37.76
N TRP A 169 -27.03 -22.60 37.74
CA TRP A 169 -26.01 -22.96 38.73
C TRP A 169 -26.01 -22.00 39.91
N VAL A 170 -25.86 -20.70 39.65
CA VAL A 170 -25.75 -19.71 40.73
C VAL A 170 -27.08 -19.50 41.44
N ALA A 171 -28.20 -19.32 40.72
CA ALA A 171 -29.48 -19.10 41.38
C ALA A 171 -29.96 -20.36 42.12
N ALA A 172 -29.89 -21.54 41.51
CA ALA A 172 -30.25 -22.79 42.19
C ALA A 172 -29.36 -23.04 43.41
N GLY A 173 -28.05 -22.78 43.32
CA GLY A 173 -27.13 -22.87 44.46
C GLY A 173 -27.52 -21.95 45.61
N LYS A 174 -27.92 -20.70 45.31
CA LYS A 174 -28.45 -19.76 46.33
C LYS A 174 -29.75 -20.26 46.96
N CYS A 175 -30.68 -20.76 46.15
CA CYS A 175 -31.95 -21.31 46.66
C CYS A 175 -31.69 -22.51 47.58
N TRP A 176 -30.79 -23.42 47.18
CA TRP A 176 -30.42 -24.58 47.98
C TRP A 176 -29.72 -24.19 49.27
N ALA A 177 -28.75 -23.26 49.21
CA ALA A 177 -28.06 -22.75 50.40
C ALA A 177 -29.04 -22.10 51.38
N GLY A 178 -29.99 -21.28 50.89
CA GLY A 178 -31.02 -20.68 51.72
C GLY A 178 -31.97 -21.71 52.35
N TYR A 179 -32.30 -22.79 51.63
CA TYR A 179 -33.08 -23.89 52.19
C TYR A 179 -32.31 -24.64 53.29
N GLN A 180 -31.03 -24.96 53.04
CA GLN A 180 -30.15 -25.58 54.03
C GLN A 180 -30.00 -24.72 55.29
N GLU A 181 -29.84 -23.41 55.14
CA GLU A 181 -29.75 -22.50 56.29
C GLU A 181 -31.03 -22.53 57.13
N ARG A 182 -32.21 -22.53 56.49
CA ARG A 182 -33.50 -22.65 57.19
C ARG A 182 -33.66 -23.99 57.90
N LEU A 183 -33.29 -25.10 57.23
CA LEU A 183 -33.31 -26.43 57.84
C LEU A 183 -32.39 -26.51 59.05
N VAL A 184 -31.15 -26.01 58.94
CA VAL A 184 -30.18 -26.01 60.05
C VAL A 184 -30.68 -25.16 61.22
N LYS A 185 -31.29 -23.99 60.96
CA LYS A 185 -31.91 -23.16 62.00
C LYS A 185 -33.05 -23.92 62.70
N GLY A 186 -33.96 -24.53 61.94
CA GLY A 186 -35.08 -25.34 62.48
C GLY A 186 -34.61 -26.57 63.26
N TYR A 187 -33.59 -27.26 62.78
CA TYR A 187 -32.99 -28.40 63.48
C TYR A 187 -32.36 -27.96 64.81
N ARG A 188 -31.63 -26.84 64.82
CA ARG A 188 -31.06 -26.28 66.06
C ARG A 188 -32.13 -25.85 67.07
N THR A 189 -33.27 -25.32 66.62
CA THR A 189 -34.38 -24.97 67.53
C THR A 189 -35.01 -26.22 68.13
N LEU A 190 -35.25 -27.26 67.33
CA LEU A 190 -35.74 -28.55 67.81
C LEU A 190 -34.80 -29.18 68.82
N GLN A 191 -33.49 -29.19 68.55
CA GLN A 191 -32.49 -29.69 69.51
C GLN A 191 -32.53 -28.94 70.84
N ARG A 192 -32.73 -27.61 70.82
CA ARG A 192 -32.85 -26.80 72.05
C ARG A 192 -34.14 -27.13 72.82
N GLU A 193 -35.25 -27.33 72.12
CA GLU A 193 -36.52 -27.72 72.75
C GLU A 193 -36.47 -29.13 73.33
N GLU A 194 -35.89 -30.09 72.61
CA GLU A 194 -35.68 -31.45 73.11
C GLU A 194 -34.77 -31.46 74.35
N ALA A 195 -33.70 -30.67 74.35
CA ALA A 195 -32.84 -30.51 75.52
C ALA A 195 -33.61 -29.96 76.73
N ARG A 196 -34.45 -28.94 76.54
CA ARG A 196 -35.33 -28.39 77.60
C ARG A 196 -36.30 -29.46 78.13
N ARG A 197 -37.00 -30.18 77.25
CA ARG A 197 -37.94 -31.26 77.63
C ARG A 197 -37.27 -32.44 78.32
N ARG A 198 -35.96 -32.68 78.08
CA ARG A 198 -35.20 -33.70 78.80
C ARG A 198 -34.85 -33.24 80.21
N VAL A 199 -34.48 -31.96 80.37
CA VAL A 199 -34.24 -31.37 81.70
C VAL A 199 -35.53 -31.33 82.51
N GLU A 200 -36.66 -30.93 81.91
CA GLU A 200 -37.97 -30.92 82.57
C GLU A 200 -38.37 -32.31 83.07
N ARG A 201 -38.25 -33.35 82.23
CA ARG A 201 -38.51 -34.74 82.64
C ARG A 201 -37.56 -35.25 83.72
N GLY A 202 -36.27 -34.90 83.65
CA GLY A 202 -35.31 -35.26 84.69
C GLY A 202 -35.64 -34.61 86.04
N ASN A 203 -36.15 -33.38 86.03
CA ASN A 203 -36.59 -32.69 87.26
C ASN A 203 -37.92 -33.25 87.81
N GLU A 204 -38.80 -33.79 86.96
CA GLU A 204 -40.04 -34.47 87.37
C GLU A 204 -39.76 -35.84 87.99
N ASP A 205 -38.71 -36.54 87.55
CA ASP A 205 -38.30 -37.85 88.11
C ASP A 205 -37.52 -37.73 89.44
N GLU A 206 -37.05 -36.53 89.80
CA GLU A 206 -36.30 -36.24 91.04
C GLU A 206 -37.14 -35.61 92.17
N ALA A 207 -38.44 -35.34 91.95
CA ALA A 207 -39.39 -34.76 92.91
C ALA A 207 -40.40 -35.79 93.45
#